data_AF-A0A101JF91-F1
#
_entry.id   AF-A0A101JF91-F1
#
_cell.length_a   1.000
_cell.length_b   1.000
_cell.length_c   1.000
_cell.angle_alpha   90.00
_cell.angle_beta   90.00
_cell.angle_gamma   90.00
#
_symmetry.space_group_name_H-M   'P 1'
#
loop_
_entity.id
_entity.type
_entity.pdbx_description
1 polymer ?
#
loop_
_entity_poly.entity_id
_entity_poly.type
_entity_poly.pdbx_seq_one_letter_code
_entity_poly.pdbx_strand_id
1 'polypeptide(L)'
;MSIRYFQSIPQPLPESLPGKVHSTPPFTPDEAPAFIGTAVFFHYINRMVTILPGSSPLPLKNGIGKTVSMRLGAWYFLPAIGREKSPGTSLGLLPAAELPDDLSWAKSSAATAGAFARLASAIEKAGSNSVPESVRNITREIVLKWNGSNPDISGKWCDNALAQLDASEKSAGKLALLAALEPHRITEEHVQDFSAAFPGDRKLLGVLAWSSFTAARRIGSWLRS
;
A
#
# COMPACT_ATOMS: atom_id res chain seq x y z
N MET A 1 0.13 -1.43 54.86
CA MET A 1 0.66 -0.84 53.61
C MET A 1 0.07 -1.64 52.46
N SER A 2 -1.05 -1.16 51.89
CA SER A 2 -1.86 -1.89 50.91
C SER A 2 -2.07 -0.97 49.70
N ILE A 3 -1.62 -1.43 48.53
CA ILE A 3 -1.60 -0.66 47.29
C ILE A 3 -2.98 -0.76 46.64
N ARG A 4 -3.75 0.34 46.67
CA ARG A 4 -4.96 0.49 45.86
C ARG A 4 -4.55 0.94 44.45
N TYR A 5 -4.62 0.05 43.47
CA TYR A 5 -4.67 0.40 42.05
C TYR A 5 -5.74 -0.46 41.39
N PHE A 6 -6.99 -0.02 41.48
CA PHE A 6 -8.04 -0.39 40.53
C PHE A 6 -9.18 0.61 40.69
N GLN A 7 -9.20 1.65 39.85
CA GLN A 7 -10.41 2.31 39.34
C GLN A 7 -10.00 3.52 38.49
N SER A 8 -9.64 3.25 37.24
CA SER A 8 -9.87 4.17 36.13
C SER A 8 -9.97 3.32 34.87
N ILE A 9 -11.19 2.87 34.60
CA ILE A 9 -11.55 2.34 33.28
C ILE A 9 -11.24 3.47 32.28
N PRO A 10 -10.38 3.27 31.27
CA PRO A 10 -10.19 4.26 30.23
C PRO A 10 -11.55 4.54 29.59
N GLN A 11 -11.93 5.82 29.51
CA GLN A 11 -13.11 6.24 28.76
C GLN A 11 -13.09 5.55 27.38
N PRO A 12 -14.23 5.03 26.89
CA PRO A 12 -14.27 4.49 25.54
C PRO A 12 -13.76 5.55 24.56
N LEU A 13 -12.84 5.14 23.68
CA LEU A 13 -12.34 5.98 22.60
C LEU A 13 -13.56 6.60 21.88
N PRO A 14 -13.60 7.93 21.69
CA PRO A 14 -14.72 8.57 21.02
C PRO A 14 -14.92 7.94 19.64
N GLU A 15 -16.17 7.58 19.40
CA GLU A 15 -16.69 7.02 18.15
C GLU A 15 -16.25 7.91 16.98
N SER A 16 -15.38 7.36 16.12
CA SER A 16 -14.83 7.91 14.87
C SER A 16 -14.84 9.44 14.72
N LEU A 17 -13.71 10.10 14.95
CA LEU A 17 -13.48 11.42 14.37
C LEU A 17 -13.36 11.25 12.84
N PRO A 18 -14.30 11.75 12.01
CA PRO A 18 -13.98 11.97 10.61
C PRO A 18 -12.74 12.87 10.58
N GLY A 19 -11.68 12.44 9.91
CA GLY A 19 -10.41 13.17 9.87
C GLY A 19 -10.67 14.63 9.47
N LYS A 20 -10.57 15.54 10.43
CA LYS A 20 -10.74 16.98 10.18
C LYS A 20 -9.60 17.38 9.27
N VAL A 21 -9.91 17.85 8.05
CA VAL A 21 -8.88 18.42 7.18
C VAL A 21 -8.23 19.55 7.96
N HIS A 22 -6.95 19.39 8.29
CA HIS A 22 -6.20 20.43 8.98
C HIS A 22 -5.99 21.58 8.00
N SER A 23 -6.68 22.70 8.25
CA SER A 23 -6.51 23.94 7.46
C SER A 23 -5.10 24.52 7.55
N THR A 24 -4.32 24.07 8.53
CA THR A 24 -2.90 24.39 8.71
C THR A 24 -2.14 23.09 9.02
N PRO A 25 -1.56 22.42 8.01
CA PRO A 25 -0.72 21.26 8.25
C PRO A 25 0.53 21.65 9.06
N PRO A 26 1.12 20.73 9.85
CA PRO A 26 2.31 21.00 10.66
C PRO A 26 3.62 20.98 9.83
N PHE A 27 3.54 21.37 8.56
CA PHE A 27 4.65 21.43 7.62
C PHE A 27 4.43 22.57 6.62
N THR A 28 5.52 23.11 6.08
CA THR A 28 5.49 24.17 5.07
C THR A 28 5.08 23.61 3.68
N PRO A 29 4.63 24.47 2.75
CA PRO A 29 4.38 24.05 1.37
C PRO A 29 5.57 23.39 0.68
N ASP A 30 6.80 23.81 1.00
CA ASP A 30 8.03 23.22 0.44
C ASP A 30 8.32 21.82 0.99
N GLU A 31 7.93 21.55 2.23
CA GLU A 31 8.05 20.23 2.87
C GLU A 31 6.91 19.29 2.49
N ALA A 32 5.78 19.81 2.00
CA ALA A 32 4.58 19.04 1.71
C ALA A 32 4.82 17.79 0.82
N PRO A 33 5.61 17.85 -0.28
CA PRO A 33 5.89 16.66 -1.08
C PRO A 33 6.54 15.53 -0.29
N ALA A 34 7.39 15.82 0.68
CA ALA A 34 8.06 14.80 1.48
C ALA A 34 7.07 14.11 2.44
N PHE A 35 6.22 14.89 3.11
CA PHE A 35 5.20 14.35 4.02
C PHE A 35 4.09 13.60 3.28
N ILE A 36 3.54 14.19 2.21
CA ILE A 36 2.51 13.55 1.40
C ILE A 36 3.07 12.30 0.72
N GLY A 37 4.27 12.36 0.16
CA GLY A 37 4.94 11.21 -0.44
C GLY A 37 5.17 10.08 0.56
N THR A 38 5.53 10.41 1.79
CA THR A 38 5.63 9.43 2.88
C THR A 38 4.27 8.80 3.15
N ALA A 39 3.20 9.59 3.32
CA ALA A 39 1.86 9.07 3.58
C ALA A 39 1.38 8.14 2.45
N VAL A 40 1.51 8.54 1.18
CA VAL A 40 1.13 7.73 0.01
C VAL A 40 1.94 6.44 -0.04
N PHE A 41 3.26 6.51 0.14
CA PHE A 41 4.10 5.31 0.13
C PHE A 41 3.79 4.37 1.28
N PHE A 42 3.49 4.90 2.48
CA PHE A 42 3.08 4.09 3.63
C PHE A 42 1.73 3.40 3.37
N HIS A 43 0.76 4.09 2.77
CA HIS A 43 -0.49 3.46 2.37
C HIS A 43 -0.30 2.36 1.31
N TYR A 44 0.67 2.51 0.42
CA TYR A 44 1.04 1.47 -0.54
C TYR A 44 1.74 0.27 0.15
N ILE A 45 2.83 0.53 0.87
CA ILE A 45 3.66 -0.54 1.43
C ILE A 45 2.92 -1.30 2.54
N ASN A 46 2.10 -0.63 3.36
CA ASN A 46 1.31 -1.29 4.41
C ASN A 46 0.34 -2.32 3.84
N ARG A 47 -0.24 -2.07 2.66
CA ARG A 47 -1.06 -3.07 1.95
C ARG A 47 -0.20 -4.25 1.52
N MET A 48 0.92 -3.99 0.85
CA MET A 48 1.84 -5.05 0.42
C MET A 48 2.36 -5.91 1.57
N VAL A 49 2.75 -5.29 2.70
CA VAL A 49 3.21 -6.02 3.89
C VAL A 49 2.08 -6.56 4.76
N THR A 50 0.82 -6.28 4.46
CA THR A 50 -0.31 -7.02 5.06
C THR A 50 -0.52 -8.35 4.32
N ILE A 51 -0.25 -8.37 3.01
CA ILE A 51 -0.54 -9.49 2.12
C ILE A 51 0.63 -10.48 2.03
N LEU A 52 1.86 -9.97 1.88
CA LEU A 52 3.05 -10.79 1.59
C LEU A 52 3.85 -11.34 2.78
N PRO A 53 3.66 -10.97 4.06
CA PRO A 53 4.52 -11.51 5.11
C PRO A 53 4.19 -12.99 5.32
N GLY A 54 5.22 -13.82 5.20
CA GLY A 54 5.20 -15.13 5.85
C GLY A 54 5.27 -15.00 7.37
N SER A 55 5.20 -16.12 8.10
CA SER A 55 5.17 -16.13 9.57
C SER A 55 6.40 -15.50 10.26
N SER A 56 7.48 -15.19 9.53
CA SER A 56 8.69 -14.54 10.03
C SER A 56 9.51 -13.93 8.88
N PRO A 57 10.09 -12.73 9.04
CA PRO A 57 11.06 -12.15 8.10
C PRO A 57 12.43 -12.84 8.17
N LEU A 58 12.64 -13.72 9.16
CA LEU A 58 13.87 -14.51 9.34
C LEU A 58 13.63 -15.99 9.07
N PRO A 59 14.61 -16.71 8.49
CA PRO A 59 14.51 -18.15 8.25
C PRO A 59 14.41 -18.96 9.55
N LEU A 60 14.86 -18.38 10.68
CA LEU A 60 14.83 -19.05 11.98
C LEU A 60 13.54 -18.76 12.74
N LYS A 61 12.74 -19.82 12.84
CA LYS A 61 11.49 -20.01 13.60
C LYS A 61 11.49 -19.30 14.96
N ASN A 62 12.35 -19.80 15.85
CA ASN A 62 12.31 -19.60 17.31
C ASN A 62 13.69 -19.77 17.96
N GLY A 63 13.82 -19.36 19.23
CA GLY A 63 14.98 -19.66 20.08
C GLY A 63 16.15 -18.68 19.99
N ILE A 64 17.25 -18.99 20.69
CA ILE A 64 18.46 -18.13 20.80
C ILE A 64 19.03 -17.78 19.42
N GLY A 65 18.93 -18.68 18.45
CA GLY A 65 19.37 -18.45 17.06
C GLY A 65 18.65 -17.29 16.36
N LYS A 66 17.36 -17.05 16.67
CA LYS A 66 16.61 -15.88 16.15
C LYS A 66 17.16 -14.58 16.73
N THR A 67 17.44 -14.54 18.03
CA THR A 67 17.98 -13.34 18.69
C THR A 67 19.39 -13.01 18.19
N VAL A 68 20.24 -14.03 18.00
CA VAL A 68 21.60 -13.86 17.47
C VAL A 68 21.55 -13.38 16.02
N SER A 69 20.72 -14.00 15.17
CA SER A 69 20.57 -13.57 13.77
C SER A 69 20.00 -12.15 13.64
N MET A 70 19.03 -11.76 14.47
CA MET A 70 18.55 -10.38 14.55
C MET A 70 19.66 -9.38 14.89
N ARG A 71 20.52 -9.69 15.87
CA ARG A 71 21.64 -8.82 16.27
C ARG A 71 22.69 -8.71 15.17
N LEU A 72 23.02 -9.81 14.52
CA LEU A 72 23.97 -9.82 13.39
C LEU A 72 23.42 -9.03 12.20
N GLY A 73 22.13 -9.17 11.90
CA GLY A 73 21.45 -8.36 10.88
C GLY A 73 21.51 -6.87 11.23
N ALA A 74 21.15 -6.49 12.45
CA ALA A 74 21.22 -5.10 12.90
C ALA A 74 22.63 -4.51 12.77
N TRP A 75 23.66 -5.26 13.16
CA TRP A 75 25.06 -4.85 13.01
C TRP A 75 25.48 -4.71 11.54
N TYR A 76 25.03 -5.61 10.67
CA TYR A 76 25.29 -5.54 9.23
C TYR A 76 24.63 -4.30 8.57
N PHE A 77 23.44 -3.91 9.03
CA PHE A 77 22.73 -2.74 8.51
C PHE A 77 23.12 -1.42 9.18
N LEU A 78 23.84 -1.44 10.31
CA LEU A 78 24.28 -0.24 11.05
C LEU A 78 24.98 0.80 10.17
N PRO A 79 25.93 0.44 9.29
CA PRO A 79 26.60 1.41 8.42
C PRO A 79 25.65 2.10 7.43
N ALA A 80 24.56 1.43 7.03
CA ALA A 80 23.57 1.99 6.12
C ALA A 80 22.67 3.04 6.80
N ILE A 81 22.60 3.04 8.13
CA ILE A 81 21.84 4.03 8.92
C ILE A 81 22.56 5.38 8.91
N GLY A 82 23.89 5.38 9.00
CA GLY A 82 24.71 6.60 9.04
C GLY A 82 25.07 7.18 7.67
N ARG A 83 24.67 6.53 6.57
CA ARG A 83 24.98 7.00 5.22
C ARG A 83 24.15 8.24 4.90
N GLU A 84 24.82 9.31 4.47
CA GLU A 84 24.17 10.51 3.96
C GLU A 84 23.31 10.17 2.73
N LYS A 85 22.07 10.65 2.71
CA LYS A 85 21.11 10.39 1.64
C LYS A 85 20.74 11.71 0.99
N SER A 86 21.31 11.98 -0.17
CA SER A 86 20.92 13.14 -0.98
C SER A 86 19.62 12.85 -1.75
N PRO A 87 18.66 13.80 -1.78
CA PRO A 87 17.46 13.67 -2.59
C PRO A 87 17.79 13.34 -4.05
N GLY A 88 17.05 12.43 -4.66
CA GLY A 88 17.20 12.08 -6.07
C GLY A 88 18.21 10.97 -6.39
N THR A 89 18.98 10.48 -5.41
CA THR A 89 19.93 9.37 -5.60
C THR A 89 19.30 8.12 -6.23
N SER A 90 18.01 7.87 -5.97
CA SER A 90 17.25 6.73 -6.51
C SER A 90 16.73 6.92 -7.94
N LEU A 91 16.80 8.12 -8.52
CA LEU A 91 16.18 8.42 -9.83
C LEU A 91 16.81 7.65 -10.99
N GLY A 92 18.07 7.22 -10.85
CA GLY A 92 18.77 6.39 -11.83
C GLY A 92 18.36 4.91 -11.81
N LEU A 93 17.58 4.46 -10.82
CA LEU A 93 17.20 3.05 -10.69
C LEU A 93 16.10 2.62 -11.66
N LEU A 94 15.31 3.56 -12.15
CA LEU A 94 14.19 3.32 -13.06
C LEU A 94 14.18 4.33 -14.21
N PRO A 95 13.70 3.95 -15.41
CA PRO A 95 13.59 4.86 -16.55
C PRO A 95 12.75 6.08 -16.22
N ALA A 96 13.16 7.26 -16.72
CA ALA A 96 12.38 8.48 -16.55
C ALA A 96 10.94 8.32 -17.07
N ALA A 97 10.01 8.95 -16.37
CA ALA A 97 8.58 8.91 -16.68
C ALA A 97 7.93 10.25 -16.32
N GLU A 98 6.77 10.52 -16.93
CA GLU A 98 5.95 11.69 -16.63
C GLU A 98 5.17 11.48 -15.32
N LEU A 99 4.99 12.57 -14.56
CA LEU A 99 4.25 12.55 -13.30
C LEU A 99 2.74 12.55 -13.59
N PRO A 100 1.98 11.54 -13.14
CA PRO A 100 0.52 11.54 -13.26
C PRO A 100 -0.15 12.70 -12.54
N ASP A 101 -1.28 13.18 -13.06
CA ASP A 101 -1.99 14.35 -12.53
C ASP A 101 -2.51 14.17 -11.09
N ASP A 102 -2.93 12.96 -10.73
CA ASP A 102 -3.37 12.62 -9.36
C ASP A 102 -2.21 12.60 -8.35
N LEU A 103 -0.97 12.78 -8.81
CA LEU A 103 0.23 12.95 -8.00
C LEU A 103 0.81 14.38 -8.08
N SER A 104 0.00 15.36 -8.50
CA SER A 104 0.44 16.76 -8.67
C SER A 104 0.99 17.41 -7.40
N TRP A 105 0.64 16.90 -6.21
CA TRP A 105 1.19 17.33 -4.93
C TRP A 105 2.73 17.17 -4.85
N ALA A 106 3.33 16.34 -5.72
CA ALA A 106 4.78 16.13 -5.75
C ALA A 106 5.53 17.18 -6.57
N LYS A 107 4.85 17.99 -7.39
CA LYS A 107 5.45 18.83 -8.45
C LYS A 107 6.50 19.83 -7.95
N SER A 108 6.35 20.37 -6.73
CA SER A 108 7.30 21.33 -6.17
C SER A 108 8.66 20.71 -5.77
N SER A 109 8.76 19.37 -5.68
CA SER A 109 10.01 18.66 -5.41
C SER A 109 10.40 17.78 -6.60
N ALA A 110 11.44 18.18 -7.34
CA ALA A 110 11.93 17.40 -8.49
C ALA A 110 12.32 15.96 -8.13
N ALA A 111 12.91 15.76 -6.94
CA ALA A 111 13.27 14.44 -6.45
C ALA A 111 12.05 13.57 -6.16
N THR A 112 11.05 14.12 -5.46
CA THR A 112 9.81 13.39 -5.12
C THR A 112 8.98 13.11 -6.38
N ALA A 113 8.76 14.12 -7.23
CA ALA A 113 8.07 13.99 -8.50
C ALA A 113 8.74 12.92 -9.38
N GLY A 114 10.07 12.99 -9.50
CA GLY A 114 10.84 12.04 -10.30
C GLY A 114 10.71 10.60 -9.78
N ALA A 115 10.71 10.39 -8.45
CA ALA A 115 10.57 9.07 -7.86
C ALA A 115 9.16 8.49 -8.05
N PHE A 116 8.12 9.30 -7.79
CA PHE A 116 6.73 8.88 -7.92
C PHE A 116 6.30 8.64 -9.37
N ALA A 117 6.77 9.46 -10.32
CA ALA A 117 6.53 9.23 -11.74
C ALA A 117 7.08 7.87 -12.21
N ARG A 118 8.32 7.55 -11.81
CA ARG A 118 8.98 6.28 -12.13
C ARG A 118 8.29 5.08 -11.50
N LEU A 119 7.93 5.21 -10.22
CA LEU A 119 7.17 4.19 -9.50
C LEU A 119 5.82 3.93 -10.17
N ALA A 120 5.07 5.00 -10.49
CA ALA A 120 3.78 4.90 -11.15
C ALA A 120 3.92 4.23 -12.52
N SER A 121 4.89 4.63 -13.35
CA SER A 121 5.12 4.00 -14.64
C SER A 121 5.47 2.52 -14.52
N ALA A 122 6.36 2.15 -13.59
CA ALA A 122 6.75 0.76 -13.38
C ALA A 122 5.57 -0.09 -12.91
N ILE A 123 4.75 0.42 -11.99
CA ILE A 123 3.58 -0.27 -11.46
C ILE A 123 2.46 -0.37 -12.49
N GLU A 124 2.19 0.68 -13.30
CA GLU A 124 1.20 0.60 -14.38
C GLU A 124 1.62 -0.42 -15.44
N LYS A 125 2.92 -0.50 -15.78
CA LYS A 125 3.45 -1.54 -16.68
C LYS A 125 3.31 -2.94 -16.08
N ALA A 126 3.58 -3.10 -14.78
CA ALA A 126 3.36 -4.38 -14.11
C ALA A 126 1.88 -4.76 -14.10
N GLY A 127 0.99 -3.81 -13.81
CA GLY A 127 -0.45 -3.98 -13.84
C GLY A 127 -0.97 -4.35 -15.23
N SER A 128 -0.49 -3.71 -16.30
CA SER A 128 -0.92 -4.03 -17.67
C SER A 128 -0.52 -5.45 -18.10
N ASN A 129 0.56 -5.98 -17.56
CA ASN A 129 1.04 -7.32 -17.88
C ASN A 129 0.40 -8.42 -17.02
N SER A 130 -0.25 -8.03 -15.92
CA SER A 130 -0.69 -8.95 -14.87
C SER A 130 -2.19 -8.92 -14.59
N VAL A 131 -2.89 -7.86 -15.00
CA VAL A 131 -4.30 -7.64 -14.68
C VAL A 131 -5.08 -7.40 -15.98
N PRO A 132 -6.12 -8.21 -16.28
CA PRO A 132 -7.00 -7.98 -17.42
C PRO A 132 -7.54 -6.55 -17.45
N GLU A 133 -7.74 -6.00 -18.65
CA GLU A 133 -8.16 -4.61 -18.82
C GLU A 133 -9.54 -4.32 -18.20
N SER A 134 -10.50 -5.24 -18.36
CA SER A 134 -11.83 -5.18 -17.73
C SER A 134 -11.73 -5.01 -16.21
N VAL A 135 -10.90 -5.85 -15.58
CA VAL A 135 -10.61 -5.79 -14.14
C VAL A 135 -9.97 -4.47 -13.76
N ARG A 136 -8.96 -4.00 -14.51
CA ARG A 136 -8.31 -2.71 -14.22
C ARG A 136 -9.30 -1.55 -14.27
N ASN A 137 -10.23 -1.56 -15.23
CA ASN A 137 -11.24 -0.53 -15.36
C ASN A 137 -12.22 -0.53 -14.18
N ILE A 138 -12.74 -1.71 -13.81
CA ILE A 138 -13.63 -1.87 -12.65
C ILE A 138 -12.93 -1.45 -11.35
N THR A 139 -11.70 -1.90 -11.11
CA THR A 139 -10.95 -1.54 -9.91
C THR A 139 -10.70 -0.03 -9.83
N ARG A 140 -10.31 0.62 -10.93
CA ARG A 140 -10.15 2.09 -10.95
C ARG A 140 -11.46 2.81 -10.68
N GLU A 141 -12.57 2.37 -11.28
CA GLU A 141 -13.89 2.97 -11.05
C GLU A 141 -14.31 2.89 -9.58
N ILE A 142 -14.15 1.73 -8.97
CA ILE A 142 -14.49 1.52 -7.56
C ILE A 142 -13.60 2.35 -6.65
N VAL A 143 -12.28 2.32 -6.87
CA VAL A 143 -11.33 3.10 -6.07
C VAL A 143 -11.56 4.60 -6.25
N LEU A 144 -11.96 5.06 -7.43
CA LEU A 144 -12.31 6.46 -7.65
C LEU A 144 -13.52 6.90 -6.83
N LYS A 145 -14.54 6.04 -6.71
CA LYS A 145 -15.75 6.29 -5.90
C LYS A 145 -15.52 6.10 -4.40
N TRP A 146 -14.48 5.36 -4.01
CA TRP A 146 -14.10 5.15 -2.62
C TRP A 146 -13.71 6.48 -1.95
N ASN A 147 -14.13 6.64 -0.69
CA ASN A 147 -13.96 7.85 0.13
C ASN A 147 -13.11 7.62 1.39
N GLY A 148 -12.49 6.45 1.52
CA GLY A 148 -11.69 6.08 2.69
C GLY A 148 -12.41 5.17 3.68
N SER A 149 -13.74 5.01 3.59
CA SER A 149 -14.48 4.13 4.49
C SER A 149 -14.19 2.66 4.20
N ASN A 150 -14.25 1.81 5.23
CA ASN A 150 -14.19 0.36 4.99
C ASN A 150 -15.37 -0.05 4.10
N PRO A 151 -15.15 -0.88 3.06
CA PRO A 151 -16.24 -1.48 2.31
C PRO A 151 -17.17 -2.30 3.21
N ASP A 152 -18.38 -2.58 2.72
CA ASP A 152 -19.36 -3.37 3.48
C ASP A 152 -18.80 -4.74 3.87
N ILE A 153 -18.99 -5.10 5.15
CA ILE A 153 -18.45 -6.32 5.78
C ILE A 153 -18.93 -7.58 5.07
N SER A 154 -20.14 -7.55 4.47
CA SER A 154 -20.70 -8.70 3.75
C SER A 154 -19.85 -9.13 2.56
N GLY A 155 -19.00 -8.25 2.02
CA GLY A 155 -18.18 -8.54 0.84
C GLY A 155 -18.97 -8.63 -0.48
N LYS A 156 -20.31 -8.58 -0.44
CA LYS A 156 -21.18 -8.70 -1.62
C LYS A 156 -20.93 -7.63 -2.68
N TRP A 157 -20.43 -6.46 -2.26
CA TRP A 157 -20.05 -5.40 -3.17
C TRP A 157 -18.99 -5.87 -4.20
N CYS A 158 -18.07 -6.74 -3.79
CA CYS A 158 -17.00 -7.27 -4.64
C CYS A 158 -17.58 -8.27 -5.66
N ASP A 159 -18.39 -9.23 -5.20
CA ASP A 159 -19.05 -10.19 -6.11
C ASP A 159 -19.98 -9.48 -7.11
N ASN A 160 -20.74 -8.48 -6.67
CA ASN A 160 -21.63 -7.70 -7.53
C ASN A 160 -20.85 -6.91 -8.58
N ALA A 161 -19.75 -6.27 -8.19
CA ALA A 161 -18.89 -5.52 -9.10
C ALA A 161 -18.31 -6.39 -10.22
N LEU A 162 -18.05 -7.66 -9.93
CA LEU A 162 -17.41 -8.60 -10.84
C LEU A 162 -18.41 -9.52 -11.54
N ALA A 163 -19.72 -9.34 -11.33
CA ALA A 163 -20.75 -10.30 -11.75
C ALA A 163 -20.72 -10.63 -13.25
N GLN A 164 -20.41 -9.62 -14.08
CA GLN A 164 -20.37 -9.72 -15.54
C GLN A 164 -19.06 -10.28 -16.11
N LEU A 165 -18.04 -10.49 -15.28
CA LEU A 165 -16.76 -11.03 -15.70
C LEU A 165 -16.81 -12.56 -15.80
N ASP A 166 -15.93 -13.14 -16.62
CA ASP A 166 -15.71 -14.58 -16.63
C ASP A 166 -15.04 -15.08 -15.34
N ALA A 167 -14.94 -16.40 -15.16
CA ALA A 167 -14.40 -16.98 -13.93
C ALA A 167 -12.93 -16.59 -13.67
N SER A 168 -12.11 -16.48 -14.72
CA SER A 168 -10.71 -16.09 -14.60
C SER A 168 -10.57 -14.62 -14.22
N GLU A 169 -11.30 -13.74 -14.90
CA GLU A 169 -11.30 -12.31 -14.60
C GLU A 169 -11.92 -12.02 -13.22
N LYS A 170 -12.88 -12.82 -12.76
CA LYS A 170 -13.41 -12.77 -11.39
C LYS A 170 -12.33 -13.04 -10.35
N SER A 171 -11.46 -14.04 -10.53
CA SER A 171 -10.39 -14.31 -9.55
C SER A 171 -9.36 -13.17 -9.50
N ALA A 172 -8.98 -12.63 -10.65
CA ALA A 172 -8.15 -11.42 -10.74
C ALA A 172 -8.81 -10.20 -10.11
N GLY A 173 -10.10 -9.98 -10.37
CA GLY A 173 -10.87 -8.87 -9.83
C GLY A 173 -11.02 -8.94 -8.31
N LYS A 174 -11.30 -10.12 -7.75
CA LYS A 174 -11.37 -10.32 -6.30
C LYS A 174 -10.05 -9.98 -5.65
N LEU A 175 -8.95 -10.54 -6.14
CA LEU A 175 -7.63 -10.29 -5.58
C LEU A 175 -7.24 -8.80 -5.69
N ALA A 176 -7.53 -8.15 -6.82
CA ALA A 176 -7.26 -6.73 -7.03
C ALA A 176 -8.05 -5.84 -6.06
N LEU A 177 -9.36 -6.03 -5.97
CA LEU A 177 -10.24 -5.24 -5.12
C LEU A 177 -9.92 -5.41 -3.62
N LEU A 178 -9.65 -6.64 -3.19
CA LEU A 178 -9.21 -6.91 -1.82
C LEU A 178 -7.85 -6.27 -1.55
N ALA A 179 -6.86 -6.40 -2.44
CA ALA A 179 -5.55 -5.77 -2.24
C ALA A 179 -5.64 -4.24 -2.14
N ALA A 180 -6.55 -3.61 -2.90
CA ALA A 180 -6.78 -2.18 -2.87
C ALA A 180 -7.49 -1.71 -1.59
N LEU A 181 -8.58 -2.39 -1.18
CA LEU A 181 -9.51 -1.85 -0.18
C LEU A 181 -9.54 -2.63 1.14
N GLU A 182 -9.30 -3.93 1.11
CA GLU A 182 -9.38 -4.82 2.28
C GLU A 182 -8.23 -5.84 2.29
N PRO A 183 -6.95 -5.41 2.30
CA PRO A 183 -5.80 -6.31 2.13
C PRO A 183 -5.72 -7.40 3.21
N HIS A 184 -6.28 -7.15 4.39
CA HIS A 184 -6.34 -8.08 5.52
C HIS A 184 -7.33 -9.25 5.32
N ARG A 185 -8.21 -9.17 4.31
CA ARG A 185 -9.16 -10.23 3.95
C ARG A 185 -8.61 -11.19 2.89
N ILE A 186 -7.44 -10.92 2.32
CA ILE A 186 -6.82 -11.83 1.37
C ILE A 186 -6.44 -13.11 2.10
N THR A 187 -6.83 -14.24 1.53
CA THR A 187 -6.55 -15.59 2.03
C THR A 187 -5.73 -16.37 1.02
N GLU A 188 -5.22 -17.53 1.43
CA GLU A 188 -4.49 -18.43 0.53
C GLU A 188 -5.34 -18.90 -0.65
N GLU A 189 -6.64 -19.12 -0.45
CA GLU A 189 -7.61 -19.48 -1.50
C GLU A 189 -7.65 -18.43 -2.62
N HIS A 190 -7.72 -17.14 -2.27
CA HIS A 190 -7.69 -16.06 -3.27
C HIS A 190 -6.41 -16.07 -4.12
N VAL A 191 -5.27 -16.40 -3.49
CA VAL A 191 -3.97 -16.48 -4.18
C VAL A 191 -3.92 -17.72 -5.07
N GLN A 192 -4.45 -18.86 -4.61
CA GLN A 192 -4.52 -20.11 -5.37
C GLN A 192 -5.44 -19.95 -6.60
N ASP A 193 -6.63 -19.39 -6.43
CA ASP A 193 -7.60 -19.13 -7.51
C ASP A 193 -7.03 -18.21 -8.59
N PHE A 194 -6.34 -17.13 -8.18
CA PHE A 194 -5.65 -16.26 -9.11
C PHE A 194 -4.52 -17.00 -9.84
N SER A 195 -3.69 -17.74 -9.10
CA SER A 195 -2.51 -18.42 -9.67
C SER A 195 -2.87 -19.56 -10.61
N ALA A 196 -4.03 -20.19 -10.41
CA ALA A 196 -4.56 -21.21 -11.31
C ALA A 196 -4.91 -20.62 -12.69
N ALA A 197 -5.48 -19.42 -12.73
CA ALA A 197 -5.83 -18.72 -13.98
C ALA A 197 -4.66 -17.91 -14.58
N PHE A 198 -3.78 -17.37 -13.74
CA PHE A 198 -2.69 -16.48 -14.10
C PHE A 198 -1.36 -16.93 -13.48
N PRO A 199 -0.75 -18.01 -14.01
CA PRO A 199 0.43 -18.61 -13.39
C PRO A 199 1.64 -17.66 -13.41
N GLY A 200 2.40 -17.70 -12.30
CA GLY A 200 3.71 -17.07 -12.14
C GLY A 200 3.73 -15.89 -11.17
N ASP A 201 4.74 -15.87 -10.29
CA ASP A 201 4.89 -14.87 -9.22
C ASP A 201 4.93 -13.43 -9.73
N ARG A 202 5.42 -13.20 -10.96
CA ARG A 202 5.41 -11.86 -11.56
C ARG A 202 3.98 -11.34 -11.79
N LYS A 203 3.05 -12.21 -12.16
CA LYS A 203 1.64 -11.84 -12.34
C LYS A 203 1.00 -11.53 -10.98
N LEU A 204 1.24 -12.40 -9.99
CA LEU A 204 0.77 -12.19 -8.63
C LEU A 204 1.30 -10.88 -8.02
N LEU A 205 2.61 -10.64 -8.09
CA LEU A 205 3.19 -9.39 -7.60
C LEU A 205 2.67 -8.17 -8.37
N GLY A 206 2.45 -8.31 -9.68
CA GLY A 206 1.90 -7.23 -10.50
C GLY A 206 0.48 -6.84 -10.10
N VAL A 207 -0.43 -7.78 -9.88
CA VAL A 207 -1.81 -7.47 -9.45
C VAL A 207 -1.83 -6.86 -8.05
N LEU A 208 -1.04 -7.39 -7.12
CA LEU A 208 -0.96 -6.87 -5.75
C LEU A 208 -0.37 -5.45 -5.72
N ALA A 209 0.74 -5.22 -6.41
CA ALA A 209 1.40 -3.92 -6.47
C ALA A 209 0.53 -2.88 -7.15
N TRP A 210 -0.05 -3.21 -8.31
CA TRP A 210 -0.91 -2.31 -9.06
C TRP A 210 -2.15 -1.89 -8.27
N SER A 211 -2.84 -2.84 -7.66
CA SER A 211 -4.07 -2.56 -6.91
C SER A 211 -3.80 -1.78 -5.63
N SER A 212 -2.75 -2.16 -4.89
CA SER A 212 -2.34 -1.45 -3.67
C SER A 212 -1.94 0.00 -3.96
N PHE A 213 -1.22 0.23 -5.06
CA PHE A 213 -0.79 1.57 -5.44
C PHE A 213 -1.93 2.41 -5.99
N THR A 214 -2.88 1.80 -6.71
CA THR A 214 -4.11 2.47 -7.17
C THR A 214 -4.89 3.08 -6.00
N ALA A 215 -5.07 2.33 -4.90
CA ALA A 215 -5.68 2.84 -3.68
C ALA A 215 -4.81 3.93 -3.00
N ALA A 216 -3.49 3.76 -2.96
CA ALA A 216 -2.59 4.75 -2.36
C ALA A 216 -2.60 6.09 -3.11
N ARG A 217 -2.64 6.06 -4.45
CA ARG A 217 -2.77 7.26 -5.31
C ARG A 217 -4.08 7.98 -5.04
N ARG A 218 -5.18 7.22 -4.88
CA ARG A 218 -6.47 7.80 -4.51
C ARG A 218 -6.40 8.57 -3.19
N ILE A 219 -5.75 8.01 -2.18
CA ILE A 219 -5.54 8.70 -0.90
C ILE A 219 -4.68 9.96 -1.11
N GLY A 220 -3.61 9.85 -1.89
CA GLY A 220 -2.77 10.99 -2.27
C GLY A 220 -3.54 12.13 -2.92
N SER A 221 -4.57 11.83 -3.72
CA SER A 221 -5.41 12.85 -4.37
C SER A 221 -6.24 13.70 -3.39
N TRP A 222 -6.46 13.20 -2.17
CA TRP A 222 -7.13 13.92 -1.09
C TRP A 222 -6.17 14.80 -0.30
N LEU A 223 -4.88 14.51 -0.36
CA LEU A 223 -3.83 15.26 0.31
C LEU A 223 -3.42 16.44 -0.57
N ARG A 224 -3.74 17.64 -0.11
CA ARG A 224 -3.35 18.89 -0.77
C ARG A 224 -2.71 19.80 0.26
N SER A 225 -1.67 20.50 -0.18
CA SER A 225 -1.02 21.63 0.51
C SER A 225 -1.42 22.92 -0.15
#